data_AF-A0ABD5K5X4-F1
#
_entry.id   AF-A0ABD5K5X4-F1
#
_cell.length_a   1.000
_cell.length_b   1.000
_cell.length_c   1.000
_cell.angle_alpha   90.00
_cell.angle_beta   90.00
_cell.angle_gamma   90.00
#
_symmetry.space_group_name_H-M   'P 1'
#
loop_
_entity.id
_entity.type
_entity.pdbx_description
1 polymer ?
#
loop_
_entity_poly.entity_id
_entity_poly.type
_entity_poly.pdbx_seq_one_letter_code
_entity_poly.pdbx_strand_id
1 'polypeptide(L)'
;MNQRNEPTLLLVDGMAVLFRAFYATSASGYIRRTKAGLPTNAVYGFIRYFWDAVQTFGPSHVVCCWDMGGKTFRGEEYAAYKGNRAEAPDDLIPQFALIREVMDSLGIPNIGAQGFEADDCIGTLAKYYTEETDMNVMVLTGDHDMLQLINDRTSIIIMKKGHGNYMVYNPETLMAEKQLTPRQVIDMKGLMGDASDNYPGVRGIGEKTALKLVQEYGSIEGILSNMDKLTPSVRNKIENDLDMLHLSRKLAEIHCAVPVACALDICELRLDPDMVMDKFEQLEMKSLGSWMGVAIG
;
A
#
# COMPACT_ATOMS: atom_id res chain seq x y z
N MET A 1 -17.29 -4.96 26.49
CA MET A 1 -16.80 -6.34 26.34
C MET A 1 -15.41 -6.27 25.78
N ASN A 2 -14.43 -6.86 26.48
CA ASN A 2 -13.00 -6.80 26.16
C ASN A 2 -12.69 -7.29 24.75
N GLN A 3 -12.26 -6.41 23.85
CA GLN A 3 -11.49 -6.76 22.65
C GLN A 3 -10.04 -6.31 22.84
N ARG A 4 -9.33 -6.92 23.80
CA ARG A 4 -7.88 -6.84 23.87
C ARG A 4 -7.32 -8.25 23.75
N ASN A 5 -6.35 -8.38 22.84
CA ASN A 5 -5.33 -9.42 22.74
C ASN A 5 -5.49 -10.53 21.69
N GLU A 6 -5.94 -10.23 20.48
CA GLU A 6 -5.40 -10.98 19.33
C GLU A 6 -4.16 -10.23 18.83
N PRO A 7 -2.99 -10.88 18.68
CA PRO A 7 -1.81 -10.25 18.12
C PRO A 7 -2.11 -9.69 16.72
N THR A 8 -1.83 -8.41 16.52
CA THR A 8 -2.10 -7.72 15.25
C THR A 8 -0.81 -7.17 14.67
N LEU A 9 -0.55 -7.50 13.42
CA LEU A 9 0.54 -6.97 12.63
C LEU A 9 0.05 -5.82 11.78
N LEU A 10 0.72 -4.67 11.88
CA LEU A 10 0.56 -3.56 10.95
C LEU A 10 1.67 -3.60 9.89
N LEU A 11 1.28 -3.88 8.65
CA LEU A 11 2.14 -3.70 7.47
C LEU A 11 1.98 -2.26 6.96
N VAL A 12 3.06 -1.52 6.86
CA VAL A 12 3.06 -0.13 6.38
C VAL A 12 3.62 -0.09 4.97
N ASP A 13 2.82 0.42 4.03
CA ASP A 13 3.27 0.79 2.69
C ASP A 13 4.10 2.07 2.79
N GLY A 14 5.42 1.90 2.86
CA GLY A 14 6.36 2.98 3.10
C GLY A 14 6.32 4.06 2.03
N MET A 15 6.24 3.64 0.76
CA MET A 15 6.23 4.58 -0.37
C MET A 15 4.92 5.38 -0.39
N ALA A 16 3.76 4.74 -0.26
CA ALA A 16 2.47 5.44 -0.30
C ALA A 16 2.34 6.46 0.84
N VAL A 17 2.74 6.09 2.07
CA VAL A 17 2.68 6.98 3.23
C VAL A 17 3.66 8.15 3.08
N LEU A 18 4.88 7.91 2.57
CA LEU A 18 5.90 8.94 2.41
C LEU A 18 5.54 9.96 1.33
N PHE A 19 5.09 9.51 0.15
CA PHE A 19 4.62 10.41 -0.91
C PHE A 19 3.43 11.25 -0.44
N ARG A 20 2.49 10.63 0.28
CA ARG A 20 1.37 11.35 0.89
C ARG A 20 1.85 12.45 1.84
N ALA A 21 2.80 12.13 2.72
CA ALA A 21 3.37 13.09 3.67
C ALA A 21 4.10 14.24 2.98
N PHE A 22 4.84 13.96 1.91
CA PHE A 22 5.50 14.98 1.10
C PHE A 22 4.49 15.97 0.51
N TYR A 23 3.50 15.45 -0.23
CA TYR A 23 2.53 16.29 -0.94
C TYR A 23 1.53 17.01 -0.04
N ALA A 24 1.31 16.53 1.18
CA ALA A 24 0.47 17.22 2.17
C ALA A 24 0.97 18.63 2.51
N THR A 25 2.27 18.89 2.35
CA THR A 25 2.90 20.19 2.66
C THR A 25 3.51 20.86 1.43
N SER A 26 4.11 20.10 0.52
CA SER A 26 4.74 20.68 -0.68
C SER A 26 3.72 21.32 -1.63
N ALA A 27 2.47 20.86 -1.64
CA ALA A 27 1.39 21.44 -2.45
C ALA A 27 1.08 22.91 -2.09
N SER A 28 1.40 23.36 -0.87
CA SER A 28 1.30 24.77 -0.47
C SER A 28 2.64 25.52 -0.57
N GLY A 29 3.67 24.89 -1.13
CA GLY A 29 5.03 25.44 -1.26
C GLY A 29 5.88 25.30 0.00
N TYR A 30 5.39 24.62 1.05
CA TYR A 30 6.14 24.47 2.30
C TYR A 30 6.95 23.17 2.34
N ILE A 31 8.28 23.29 2.39
CA ILE A 31 9.21 22.19 2.65
C ILE A 31 9.94 22.48 3.97
N ARG A 32 9.61 21.71 5.00
CA ARG A 32 10.37 21.67 6.27
C ARG A 32 11.80 21.23 5.99
N ARG A 33 12.78 21.97 6.52
CA ARG A 33 14.22 21.66 6.42
C ARG A 33 14.90 21.76 7.79
N THR A 34 16.00 21.02 7.98
CA THR A 34 16.93 21.25 9.09
C THR A 34 17.74 22.53 8.86
N LYS A 35 18.50 23.00 9.86
CA LYS A 35 19.43 24.14 9.69
C LYS A 35 20.47 23.92 8.59
N ALA A 36 20.85 22.67 8.34
CA ALA A 36 21.78 22.29 7.28
C ALA A 36 21.11 22.23 5.89
N GLY A 37 19.81 22.51 5.78
CA GLY A 37 19.06 22.54 4.52
C GLY A 37 18.47 21.21 4.08
N LEU A 38 18.67 20.13 4.84
CA LEU A 38 18.13 18.80 4.55
C LEU A 38 16.58 18.84 4.62
N PRO A 39 15.86 18.53 3.53
CA PRO A 39 14.40 18.46 3.56
C PRO A 39 13.93 17.28 4.40
N THR A 40 12.89 17.51 5.20
CA THR A 40 12.41 16.57 6.21
C THR A 40 10.88 16.57 6.37
N ASN A 41 10.15 17.25 5.49
CA ASN A 41 8.70 17.36 5.55
C ASN A 41 7.99 16.01 5.36
N ALA A 42 8.49 15.17 4.46
CA ALA A 42 7.93 13.85 4.21
C ALA A 42 8.16 12.93 5.42
N VAL A 43 9.38 12.92 5.97
CA VAL A 43 9.70 12.14 7.19
C VAL A 43 8.82 12.59 8.36
N TYR A 44 8.73 13.90 8.60
CA TYR A 44 7.92 14.44 9.69
C TYR A 44 6.44 14.05 9.54
N GLY A 45 5.87 14.19 8.33
CA GLY A 45 4.49 13.83 8.05
C GLY A 45 4.26 12.31 8.11
N PHE A 46 5.21 11.50 7.64
CA PHE A 46 5.16 10.04 7.69
C PHE A 46 5.01 9.58 9.14
N ILE A 47 5.89 10.06 10.04
CA ILE A 47 5.86 9.65 11.45
C ILE A 47 4.55 10.05 12.12
N ARG A 48 3.99 11.21 11.76
CA ARG A 48 2.67 11.60 12.26
C ARG A 48 1.56 10.65 11.81
N TYR A 49 1.50 10.32 10.52
CA TYR A 49 0.49 9.39 10.01
C TYR A 49 0.67 7.97 10.57
N PHE A 50 1.92 7.49 10.57
CA PHE A 50 2.28 6.19 11.08
C PHE A 50 1.89 6.04 12.55
N TRP A 51 2.31 6.97 13.41
CA TRP A 51 2.06 6.84 14.84
C TRP A 51 0.60 7.10 15.21
N ASP A 52 -0.10 7.98 14.49
CA ASP A 52 -1.55 8.15 14.66
C ASP A 52 -2.29 6.85 14.33
N ALA A 53 -1.88 6.12 13.28
CA ALA A 53 -2.42 4.79 12.98
C ALA A 53 -2.06 3.78 14.08
N VAL A 54 -0.82 3.77 14.58
CA VAL A 54 -0.42 2.92 15.73
C VAL A 54 -1.30 3.19 16.96
N GLN A 55 -1.52 4.45 17.32
CA GLN A 55 -2.36 4.81 18.45
C GLN A 55 -3.84 4.45 18.24
N THR A 56 -4.32 4.58 17.00
CA THR A 56 -5.72 4.30 16.64
C THR A 56 -6.03 2.80 16.63
N PHE A 57 -5.13 1.99 16.05
CA PHE A 57 -5.36 0.57 15.81
C PHE A 57 -4.67 -0.36 16.82
N GLY A 58 -3.72 0.16 17.60
CA GLY A 58 -3.04 -0.57 18.66
C GLY A 58 -2.37 -1.88 18.22
N PRO A 59 -1.61 -1.91 17.11
CA PRO A 59 -0.94 -3.14 16.68
C PRO A 59 0.14 -3.56 17.69
N SER A 60 0.34 -4.87 17.84
CA SER A 60 1.43 -5.41 18.66
C SER A 60 2.73 -5.55 17.88
N HIS A 61 2.64 -5.68 16.55
CA HIS A 61 3.78 -5.82 15.66
C HIS A 61 3.68 -4.86 14.48
N VAL A 62 4.81 -4.43 13.93
CA VAL A 62 4.88 -3.51 12.81
C VAL A 62 6.00 -3.93 11.86
N VAL A 63 5.73 -3.84 10.55
CA VAL A 63 6.74 -3.93 9.49
C VAL A 63 6.51 -2.82 8.48
N CYS A 64 7.57 -2.20 7.97
CA CYS A 64 7.46 -1.23 6.87
C CYS A 64 8.07 -1.79 5.58
N CYS A 65 7.28 -1.85 4.52
CA CYS A 65 7.70 -2.36 3.22
C CYS A 65 8.06 -1.22 2.26
N TRP A 66 9.09 -1.43 1.43
CA TRP A 66 9.66 -0.41 0.55
C TRP A 66 9.91 -0.94 -0.86
N ASP A 67 9.77 -0.05 -1.84
CA ASP A 67 10.32 -0.27 -3.17
C ASP A 67 11.84 -0.15 -3.09
N MET A 68 12.56 -1.18 -3.55
CA MET A 68 14.04 -1.16 -3.56
C MET A 68 14.63 -0.49 -4.81
N GLY A 69 13.77 0.04 -5.68
CA GLY A 69 14.13 0.64 -6.96
C GLY A 69 14.62 -0.38 -7.99
N GLY A 70 14.86 0.09 -9.21
CA GLY A 70 15.29 -0.74 -10.34
C GLY A 70 14.13 -1.33 -11.14
N LYS A 71 14.46 -2.28 -12.03
CA LYS A 71 13.45 -2.95 -12.86
C LYS A 71 12.70 -3.98 -12.02
N THR A 72 11.38 -3.99 -12.17
CA THR A 72 10.48 -4.98 -11.59
C THR A 72 10.07 -6.00 -12.65
N PHE A 73 9.60 -7.17 -12.24
CA PHE A 73 9.10 -8.16 -13.20
C PHE A 73 7.97 -7.60 -14.08
N ARG A 74 7.12 -6.70 -13.55
CA ARG A 74 6.08 -6.00 -14.31
C ARG A 74 6.66 -5.12 -15.42
N GLY A 75 7.75 -4.40 -15.15
CA GLY A 75 8.45 -3.58 -16.15
C GLY A 75 9.16 -4.41 -17.22
N GLU A 76 9.56 -5.65 -16.91
CA GLU A 76 10.09 -6.60 -17.89
C GLU A 76 8.99 -7.19 -18.77
N GLU A 77 7.82 -7.46 -18.19
CA GLU A 77 6.66 -8.00 -18.91
C GLU A 77 5.96 -6.96 -19.80
N TYR A 78 5.90 -5.70 -19.35
CA TYR A 78 5.26 -4.62 -20.09
C TYR A 78 6.05 -3.31 -19.96
N ALA A 79 6.79 -2.97 -21.01
CA ALA A 79 7.74 -1.84 -21.00
C ALA A 79 7.10 -0.47 -20.71
N ALA A 80 5.79 -0.29 -20.96
CA ALA A 80 5.11 0.96 -20.65
C ALA A 80 4.62 1.04 -19.19
N TYR A 81 4.67 -0.06 -18.42
CA TYR A 81 4.23 -0.10 -17.03
C TYR A 81 4.91 0.98 -16.18
N LYS A 82 4.12 1.80 -15.47
CA LYS A 82 4.55 2.97 -14.69
C LYS A 82 5.41 3.99 -15.46
N GLY A 83 5.51 3.87 -16.78
CA GLY A 83 6.36 4.73 -17.63
C GLY A 83 5.87 6.17 -17.78
N ASN A 84 4.66 6.47 -17.30
CA ASN A 84 4.11 7.83 -17.24
C ASN A 84 4.28 8.50 -15.88
N ARG A 85 4.86 7.81 -14.88
CA ARG A 85 5.10 8.40 -13.56
C ARG A 85 6.22 9.43 -13.65
N ALA A 86 6.00 10.59 -13.07
CA ALA A 86 7.03 11.61 -12.96
C ALA A 86 8.15 11.13 -12.02
N GLU A 87 9.36 11.62 -12.26
CA GLU A 87 10.47 11.42 -11.32
C GLU A 87 10.11 12.01 -9.95
N ALA A 88 10.64 11.40 -8.89
CA ALA A 88 10.45 11.89 -7.54
C ALA A 88 11.04 13.31 -7.41
N PRO A 89 10.36 14.26 -6.75
CA PRO A 89 10.89 15.61 -6.54
C PRO A 89 12.25 15.59 -5.84
N ASP A 90 13.16 16.49 -6.21
CA ASP A 90 14.52 16.56 -5.63
C ASP A 90 14.54 16.61 -4.10
N ASP A 91 13.57 17.29 -3.50
CA ASP A 91 13.44 17.39 -2.04
C ASP A 91 12.91 16.11 -1.37
N LEU A 92 12.30 15.21 -2.13
CA LEU A 92 11.81 13.92 -1.63
C LEU A 92 12.89 12.84 -1.69
N ILE A 93 13.73 12.83 -2.73
CA ILE A 93 14.78 11.82 -2.94
C ILE A 93 15.65 11.55 -1.69
N PRO A 94 16.24 12.55 -1.01
CA PRO A 94 17.07 12.30 0.17
C PRO A 94 16.27 11.74 1.35
N GLN A 95 14.94 11.91 1.35
CA GLN A 95 14.07 11.44 2.42
C GLN A 95 13.77 9.93 2.34
N PHE A 96 14.04 9.26 1.20
CA PHE A 96 13.88 7.79 1.07
C PHE A 96 14.84 7.00 1.95
N ALA A 97 16.13 7.37 1.96
CA ALA A 97 17.09 6.75 2.87
C ALA A 97 16.80 7.17 4.32
N LEU A 98 16.51 8.45 4.52
CA LEU A 98 16.31 9.02 5.84
C LEU A 98 15.12 8.39 6.59
N ILE A 99 13.99 8.15 5.93
CA ILE A 99 12.84 7.54 6.61
C ILE A 99 13.15 6.12 7.08
N ARG A 100 13.91 5.33 6.32
CA ARG A 100 14.30 3.98 6.73
C ARG A 100 15.17 4.00 7.99
N GLU A 101 16.14 4.92 8.06
CA GLU A 101 16.93 5.12 9.28
C GLU A 101 16.08 5.54 10.48
N VAL A 102 15.01 6.30 10.26
CA VAL A 102 14.06 6.65 11.32
C VAL A 102 13.26 5.42 11.74
N MET A 103 12.73 4.62 10.81
CA MET A 103 12.03 3.38 11.14
C MET A 103 12.93 2.39 11.89
N ASP A 104 14.21 2.28 11.51
CA ASP A 104 15.20 1.48 12.24
C ASP A 104 15.38 1.99 13.68
N SER A 105 15.43 3.31 13.90
CA SER A 105 15.51 3.88 15.26
C SER A 105 14.28 3.63 16.12
N LEU A 106 13.12 3.37 15.49
CA LEU A 106 11.90 2.94 16.17
C LEU A 106 11.87 1.43 16.44
N GLY A 107 12.90 0.69 16.03
CA GLY A 107 12.93 -0.78 16.10
C GLY A 107 12.02 -1.46 15.07
N ILE A 108 11.63 -0.77 14.00
CA ILE A 108 10.69 -1.29 13.00
C ILE A 108 11.45 -1.86 11.81
N PRO A 109 11.27 -3.16 11.48
CA PRO A 109 11.92 -3.77 10.32
C PRO A 109 11.54 -3.09 9.01
N ASN A 110 12.55 -2.71 8.23
CA ASN A 110 12.42 -2.25 6.85
C ASN A 110 12.60 -3.44 5.89
N ILE A 111 11.53 -3.82 5.18
CA ILE A 111 11.52 -4.96 4.25
C ILE A 111 11.39 -4.48 2.81
N GLY A 112 12.12 -5.11 1.90
CA GLY A 112 12.02 -4.89 0.47
C GLY A 112 12.82 -5.96 -0.28
N ALA A 113 12.48 -6.19 -1.54
CA ALA A 113 13.16 -7.15 -2.39
C ALA A 113 13.47 -6.56 -3.76
N GLN A 114 14.67 -6.82 -4.28
CA GLN A 114 15.03 -6.41 -5.63
C GLN A 114 14.18 -7.17 -6.65
N GLY A 115 13.67 -6.46 -7.67
CA GLY A 115 12.82 -7.04 -8.71
C GLY A 115 11.33 -7.07 -8.36
N PHE A 116 10.96 -6.69 -7.13
CA PHE A 116 9.60 -6.65 -6.63
C PHE A 116 9.26 -5.27 -6.08
N GLU A 117 7.97 -5.02 -5.95
CA GLU A 117 7.44 -3.78 -5.40
C GLU A 117 7.05 -3.99 -3.91
N ALA A 118 6.81 -2.88 -3.20
CA ALA A 118 6.44 -2.91 -1.78
C ALA A 118 5.13 -3.67 -1.55
N ASP A 119 4.20 -3.58 -2.50
CA ASP A 119 2.92 -4.30 -2.49
C ASP A 119 3.09 -5.82 -2.54
N ASP A 120 4.01 -6.33 -3.35
CA ASP A 120 4.34 -7.75 -3.45
C ASP A 120 4.94 -8.25 -2.12
N CYS A 121 5.79 -7.44 -1.48
CA CYS A 121 6.31 -7.73 -0.15
C CYS A 121 5.19 -7.76 0.90
N ILE A 122 4.28 -6.78 0.87
CA ILE A 122 3.11 -6.71 1.75
C ILE A 122 2.20 -7.92 1.54
N GLY A 123 1.87 -8.25 0.29
CA GLY A 123 1.01 -9.40 -0.04
C GLY A 123 1.62 -10.72 0.42
N THR A 124 2.93 -10.88 0.25
CA THR A 124 3.67 -12.06 0.72
C THR A 124 3.63 -12.17 2.25
N LEU A 125 3.94 -11.09 2.97
CA LEU A 125 3.94 -11.10 4.44
C LEU A 125 2.52 -11.25 4.99
N ALA A 126 1.54 -10.55 4.43
CA ALA A 126 0.14 -10.65 4.85
C ALA A 126 -0.35 -12.10 4.75
N LYS A 127 -0.13 -12.73 3.59
CA LYS A 127 -0.45 -14.14 3.38
C LYS A 127 0.24 -15.03 4.41
N TYR A 128 1.57 -14.93 4.53
CA TYR A 128 2.35 -15.72 5.46
C TYR A 128 1.83 -15.61 6.90
N TYR A 129 1.62 -14.40 7.43
CA TYR A 129 1.18 -14.22 8.80
C TYR A 129 -0.26 -14.68 9.04
N THR A 130 -1.16 -14.53 8.06
CA THR A 130 -2.53 -15.05 8.22
C THR A 130 -2.65 -16.56 8.10
N GLU A 131 -1.73 -17.23 7.39
CA GLU A 131 -1.76 -18.68 7.16
C GLU A 131 -0.92 -19.45 8.19
N GLU A 132 0.25 -18.93 8.57
CA GLU A 132 1.24 -19.63 9.39
C GLU A 132 1.19 -19.20 10.87
N THR A 133 0.40 -18.18 11.21
CA THR A 133 0.29 -17.67 12.59
C THR A 133 -1.16 -17.31 12.94
N ASP A 134 -1.42 -17.06 14.23
CA ASP A 134 -2.74 -16.61 14.69
C ASP A 134 -2.96 -15.09 14.57
N MET A 135 -2.13 -14.39 13.80
CA MET A 135 -2.19 -12.94 13.70
C MET A 135 -3.33 -12.43 12.82
N ASN A 136 -3.89 -11.28 13.21
CA ASN A 136 -4.61 -10.42 12.29
C ASN A 136 -3.62 -9.48 11.60
N VAL A 137 -3.85 -9.18 10.32
CA VAL A 137 -3.02 -8.28 9.53
C VAL A 137 -3.81 -7.04 9.16
N MET A 138 -3.20 -5.89 9.35
CA MET A 138 -3.69 -4.60 8.87
C MET A 138 -2.65 -3.99 7.95
N VAL A 139 -3.08 -3.45 6.81
CA VAL A 139 -2.19 -2.76 5.85
C VAL A 139 -2.50 -1.27 5.85
N LEU A 140 -1.55 -0.42 6.23
CA LEU A 140 -1.66 1.02 6.10
C LEU A 140 -1.11 1.48 4.75
N THR A 141 -1.98 1.98 3.87
CA THR A 141 -1.61 2.43 2.53
C THR A 141 -2.49 3.57 2.03
N GLY A 142 -2.08 4.21 0.94
CA GLY A 142 -2.92 5.06 0.12
C GLY A 142 -3.45 4.37 -1.15
N ASP A 143 -2.97 3.16 -1.43
CA ASP A 143 -3.24 2.43 -2.65
C ASP A 143 -4.49 1.55 -2.52
N HIS A 144 -5.41 1.70 -3.47
CA HIS A 144 -6.63 0.91 -3.54
C HIS A 144 -6.41 -0.48 -4.15
N ASP A 145 -5.25 -0.73 -4.76
CA ASP A 145 -4.93 -2.04 -5.34
C ASP A 145 -4.70 -3.08 -4.23
N MET A 146 -4.31 -2.64 -3.03
CA MET A 146 -4.17 -3.49 -1.85
C MET A 146 -5.51 -4.10 -1.39
N LEU A 147 -6.65 -3.57 -1.84
CA LEU A 147 -7.97 -4.14 -1.53
C LEU A 147 -8.11 -5.60 -2.01
N GLN A 148 -7.30 -6.03 -2.96
CA GLN A 148 -7.25 -7.42 -3.41
C GLN A 148 -6.70 -8.40 -2.35
N LEU A 149 -6.01 -7.90 -1.32
CA LEU A 149 -5.43 -8.72 -0.23
C LEU A 149 -6.40 -8.99 0.92
N ILE A 150 -7.58 -8.36 0.91
CA ILE A 150 -8.57 -8.49 1.98
C ILE A 150 -9.02 -9.95 2.13
N ASN A 151 -9.09 -10.42 3.37
CA ASN A 151 -9.67 -11.71 3.74
C ASN A 151 -10.21 -11.61 5.19
N ASP A 152 -10.62 -12.72 5.78
CA ASP A 152 -11.21 -12.73 7.14
C ASP A 152 -10.26 -12.23 8.24
N ARG A 153 -8.94 -12.26 8.00
CA ARG A 153 -7.89 -11.82 8.93
C ARG A 153 -7.07 -10.62 8.41
N THR A 154 -7.32 -10.14 7.20
CA THR A 154 -6.59 -9.04 6.56
C THR A 154 -7.50 -7.88 6.27
N SER A 155 -7.19 -6.71 6.83
CA SER A 155 -7.90 -5.46 6.59
C SER A 155 -6.97 -4.39 5.98
N ILE A 156 -7.52 -3.53 5.12
CA ILE A 156 -6.77 -2.43 4.49
C ILE A 156 -7.23 -1.10 5.08
N ILE A 157 -6.29 -0.33 5.61
CA ILE A 157 -6.50 0.99 6.17
C ILE A 157 -6.09 2.03 5.13
N ILE A 158 -7.05 2.77 4.60
CA ILE A 158 -6.81 3.89 3.68
C ILE A 158 -7.01 5.22 4.40
N MET A 159 -5.97 6.06 4.37
CA MET A 159 -6.02 7.40 4.93
C MET A 159 -6.86 8.35 4.07
N LYS A 160 -7.99 8.82 4.60
CA LYS A 160 -8.83 9.85 4.00
C LYS A 160 -8.27 11.26 4.30
N LYS A 161 -8.79 12.29 3.63
CA LYS A 161 -8.39 13.68 3.91
C LYS A 161 -8.76 14.03 5.35
N GLY A 162 -7.87 14.73 6.04
CA GLY A 162 -7.98 15.06 7.46
C GLY A 162 -7.18 14.09 8.35
N HIS A 163 -6.62 14.62 9.44
CA HIS A 163 -5.87 13.84 10.43
C HIS A 163 -6.80 12.84 11.14
N GLY A 164 -6.34 11.61 11.39
CA GLY A 164 -7.13 10.58 12.07
C GLY A 164 -8.34 10.06 11.30
N ASN A 165 -8.51 10.43 10.03
CA ASN A 165 -9.64 10.01 9.22
C ASN A 165 -9.28 8.78 8.39
N TYR A 166 -9.73 7.61 8.82
CA TYR A 166 -9.43 6.32 8.19
C TYR A 166 -10.67 5.69 7.56
N MET A 167 -10.46 4.99 6.45
CA MET A 167 -11.39 4.00 5.94
C MET A 167 -10.77 2.63 6.12
N VAL A 168 -11.44 1.75 6.87
CA VAL A 168 -11.02 0.36 7.05
C VAL A 168 -11.85 -0.53 6.15
N TYR A 169 -11.18 -1.17 5.20
CA TYR A 169 -11.76 -2.14 4.30
C TYR A 169 -11.50 -3.56 4.80
N ASN A 170 -12.58 -4.27 5.08
CA ASN A 170 -12.66 -5.71 5.34
C ASN A 170 -13.65 -6.31 4.31
N PRO A 171 -13.95 -7.63 4.31
CA PRO A 171 -14.87 -8.20 3.33
C PRO A 171 -16.24 -7.51 3.28
N GLU A 172 -16.80 -7.15 4.43
CA GLU A 172 -18.11 -6.51 4.55
C GLU A 172 -18.09 -5.06 4.04
N THR A 173 -17.13 -4.25 4.49
CA THR A 173 -17.05 -2.84 4.10
C THR A 173 -16.56 -2.66 2.66
N LEU A 174 -15.76 -3.59 2.13
CA LEU A 174 -15.41 -3.63 0.71
C LEU A 174 -16.67 -3.87 -0.13
N MET A 175 -17.49 -4.86 0.23
CA MET A 175 -18.73 -5.13 -0.47
C MET A 175 -19.72 -3.95 -0.36
N ALA A 176 -19.88 -3.36 0.82
CA ALA A 176 -20.80 -2.24 1.02
C ALA A 176 -20.42 -0.99 0.19
N GLU A 177 -19.13 -0.66 0.11
CA GLU A 177 -18.67 0.62 -0.46
C GLU A 177 -18.21 0.51 -1.92
N LYS A 178 -17.61 -0.64 -2.28
CA LYS A 178 -17.07 -0.88 -3.62
C LYS A 178 -17.89 -1.88 -4.41
N GLN A 179 -18.76 -2.65 -3.75
CA GLN A 179 -19.58 -3.71 -4.37
C GLN A 179 -18.73 -4.72 -5.15
N LEU A 180 -17.57 -5.04 -4.56
CA LEU A 180 -16.57 -5.95 -5.09
C LEU A 180 -16.15 -6.92 -3.99
N THR A 181 -15.75 -8.11 -4.42
CA THR A 181 -14.90 -9.01 -3.63
C THR A 181 -13.42 -8.71 -3.92
N PRO A 182 -12.48 -9.17 -3.06
CA PRO A 182 -11.05 -8.93 -3.27
C PRO A 182 -10.55 -9.41 -4.65
N ARG A 183 -10.96 -10.61 -5.09
CA ARG A 183 -10.60 -11.14 -6.42
C ARG A 183 -11.15 -10.27 -7.56
N GLN A 184 -12.32 -9.69 -7.39
CA GLN A 184 -12.93 -8.83 -8.42
C GLN A 184 -12.23 -7.48 -8.56
N VAL A 185 -11.42 -7.04 -7.57
CA VAL A 185 -10.56 -5.85 -7.73
C VAL A 185 -9.57 -6.07 -8.88
N ILE A 186 -8.95 -7.25 -8.92
CA ILE A 186 -7.99 -7.65 -9.97
C ILE A 186 -8.71 -7.75 -11.32
N ASP A 187 -9.86 -8.43 -11.36
CA ASP A 187 -10.61 -8.62 -12.60
C ASP A 187 -11.13 -7.28 -13.16
N MET A 188 -11.55 -6.36 -12.29
CA MET A 188 -11.95 -5.01 -12.69
C MET A 188 -10.78 -4.27 -13.35
N LYS A 189 -9.58 -4.33 -12.76
CA LYS A 189 -8.35 -3.73 -13.34
C LYS A 189 -7.94 -4.40 -14.66
N GLY A 190 -8.11 -5.71 -14.80
CA GLY A 190 -7.89 -6.40 -16.08
C GLY A 190 -8.80 -5.89 -17.19
N LEU A 191 -10.04 -5.54 -16.87
CA LEU A 191 -11.02 -5.01 -17.83
C LEU A 191 -10.81 -3.52 -18.14
N MET A 192 -10.60 -2.68 -17.13
CA MET A 192 -10.56 -1.23 -17.30
C MET A 192 -9.16 -0.62 -17.44
N GLY A 193 -8.12 -1.40 -17.13
CA GLY A 193 -6.75 -0.92 -17.01
C GLY A 193 -6.51 -0.09 -15.75
N ASP A 194 -5.34 0.54 -15.71
CA ASP A 194 -5.01 1.58 -14.74
C ASP A 194 -4.11 2.63 -15.40
N ALA A 195 -4.61 3.87 -15.43
CA ALA A 195 -3.86 5.00 -15.95
C ALA A 195 -2.68 5.39 -15.06
N SER A 196 -2.76 5.16 -13.74
CA SER A 196 -1.71 5.48 -12.77
C SER A 196 -0.48 4.58 -12.92
N ASP A 197 -0.72 3.35 -13.34
CA ASP A 197 0.29 2.31 -13.62
C ASP A 197 0.51 2.09 -15.12
N ASN A 198 -0.16 2.88 -15.95
CA ASN A 198 0.00 2.96 -17.40
C ASN A 198 -0.24 1.66 -18.16
N TYR A 199 -1.22 0.85 -17.76
CA TYR A 199 -1.69 -0.31 -18.54
C TYR A 199 -3.18 -0.14 -18.93
N PRO A 200 -3.58 -0.53 -20.16
CA PRO A 200 -4.83 -0.03 -20.75
C PRO A 200 -6.08 -0.88 -20.51
N GLY A 201 -5.98 -2.13 -20.07
CA GLY A 201 -7.11 -3.06 -20.04
C GLY A 201 -7.72 -3.29 -21.43
N VAL A 202 -9.04 -3.44 -21.49
CA VAL A 202 -9.82 -3.55 -22.74
C VAL A 202 -10.24 -2.16 -23.21
N ARG A 203 -9.91 -1.80 -24.45
CA ARG A 203 -10.20 -0.46 -24.97
C ARG A 203 -11.69 -0.20 -25.03
N GLY A 204 -12.10 0.89 -24.39
CA GLY A 204 -13.50 1.31 -24.35
C GLY A 204 -14.35 0.54 -23.33
N ILE A 205 -13.74 -0.22 -22.42
CA ILE A 205 -14.38 -0.67 -21.18
C ILE A 205 -13.82 0.17 -20.04
N GLY A 206 -14.67 0.99 -19.42
CA GLY A 206 -14.31 1.78 -18.24
C GLY A 206 -14.88 1.17 -16.95
N GLU A 207 -14.56 1.79 -15.82
CA GLU A 207 -14.94 1.37 -14.47
C GLU A 207 -16.40 0.89 -14.34
N LYS A 208 -17.36 1.67 -14.82
CA LYS A 208 -18.80 1.33 -14.71
C LYS A 208 -19.16 0.02 -15.45
N THR A 209 -18.58 -0.18 -16.64
CA THR A 209 -18.83 -1.38 -17.42
C THR A 209 -18.11 -2.57 -16.83
N ALA A 210 -16.85 -2.39 -16.39
CA ALA A 210 -16.08 -3.43 -15.72
C ALA A 210 -16.78 -3.91 -14.44
N LEU A 211 -17.20 -2.99 -13.58
CA LEU A 211 -17.94 -3.30 -12.34
C LEU A 211 -19.20 -4.11 -12.63
N LYS A 212 -20.02 -3.68 -13.59
CA LYS A 212 -21.24 -4.42 -13.97
C LYS A 212 -20.92 -5.85 -14.40
N LEU A 213 -19.90 -6.02 -15.24
CA LEU A 213 -19.52 -7.33 -15.76
C LEU A 213 -19.02 -8.26 -14.64
N VAL A 214 -18.13 -7.80 -13.77
CA VAL A 214 -17.62 -8.63 -12.67
C VAL A 214 -18.70 -8.96 -11.65
N GLN A 215 -19.66 -8.06 -11.41
CA GLN A 215 -20.82 -8.35 -10.55
C GLN A 215 -21.76 -9.39 -11.16
N GLU A 216 -22.06 -9.27 -12.45
CA GLU A 216 -23.01 -10.13 -13.14
C GLU A 216 -22.44 -11.54 -13.38
N TYR A 217 -21.15 -11.64 -13.69
CA TYR A 217 -20.50 -12.90 -14.10
C TYR A 217 -19.50 -13.43 -13.08
N GLY A 218 -19.27 -12.73 -11.97
CA GLY A 218 -18.41 -13.14 -10.87
C GLY A 218 -16.91 -12.93 -11.11
N SER A 219 -16.40 -13.26 -12.29
CA SER A 219 -14.99 -13.14 -12.65
C SER A 219 -14.75 -12.94 -14.15
N ILE A 220 -13.50 -12.65 -14.55
CA ILE A 220 -13.09 -12.67 -15.95
C ILE A 220 -13.43 -14.02 -16.62
N GLU A 221 -13.15 -15.15 -15.97
CA GLU A 221 -13.50 -16.48 -16.51
C GLU A 221 -15.02 -16.63 -16.72
N GLY A 222 -15.81 -16.11 -15.79
CA GLY A 222 -17.27 -16.10 -15.89
C GLY A 222 -17.75 -15.26 -17.09
N ILE A 223 -17.12 -14.10 -17.32
CA ILE A 223 -17.42 -13.24 -18.48
C ILE A 223 -17.09 -13.97 -19.79
N LEU A 224 -15.88 -14.54 -19.89
CA LEU A 224 -15.41 -15.24 -21.09
C LEU A 224 -16.25 -16.49 -21.40
N SER A 225 -16.74 -17.18 -20.36
CA SER A 225 -17.62 -18.35 -20.53
C SER A 225 -19.05 -17.98 -20.94
N ASN A 226 -19.42 -16.69 -20.89
CA ASN A 226 -20.77 -16.19 -21.22
C ASN A 226 -20.73 -15.07 -22.27
N MET A 227 -19.71 -15.08 -23.14
CA MET A 227 -19.54 -14.06 -24.19
C MET A 227 -20.79 -13.91 -25.06
N ASP A 228 -21.53 -15.00 -25.30
CA ASP A 228 -22.78 -15.08 -26.06
C ASP A 228 -23.93 -14.25 -25.46
N LYS A 229 -23.89 -13.95 -24.16
CA LYS A 229 -24.89 -13.14 -23.44
C LYS A 229 -24.55 -11.65 -23.38
N LEU A 230 -23.29 -11.29 -23.67
CA LEU A 230 -22.86 -9.91 -23.68
C LEU A 230 -23.46 -9.15 -24.86
N THR A 231 -23.65 -7.84 -24.68
CA THR A 231 -24.04 -6.96 -25.79
C THR A 231 -23.00 -7.02 -26.92
N PRO A 232 -23.40 -6.91 -28.20
CA PRO A 232 -22.47 -7.01 -29.32
C PRO A 232 -21.27 -6.05 -29.22
N SER A 233 -21.49 -4.84 -28.70
CA SER A 233 -20.40 -3.86 -28.52
C SER A 233 -19.38 -4.29 -27.46
N VAL A 234 -19.83 -4.79 -26.31
CA VAL A 234 -18.93 -5.24 -25.23
C VAL A 234 -18.19 -6.50 -25.65
N ARG A 235 -18.89 -7.47 -26.26
CA ARG A 235 -18.28 -8.69 -26.78
C ARG A 235 -17.14 -8.37 -27.74
N ASN A 236 -17.41 -7.56 -28.77
CA ASN A 236 -16.41 -7.20 -29.78
C ASN A 236 -15.18 -6.52 -29.16
N LYS A 237 -15.35 -5.69 -28.12
CA LYS A 237 -14.21 -5.06 -27.42
C LYS A 237 -13.34 -6.09 -26.71
N ILE A 238 -13.96 -7.00 -25.95
CA ILE A 238 -13.24 -8.06 -25.22
C ILE A 238 -12.54 -9.01 -26.19
N GLU A 239 -13.20 -9.41 -27.28
CA GLU A 239 -12.60 -10.28 -28.31
C GLU A 239 -11.37 -9.65 -28.97
N ASN A 240 -11.44 -8.34 -29.27
CA ASN A 240 -10.34 -7.63 -29.93
C ASN A 240 -9.13 -7.36 -29.01
N ASP A 241 -9.34 -7.29 -27.69
CA ASP A 241 -8.30 -6.96 -26.70
C ASP A 241 -8.10 -8.08 -25.67
N LEU A 242 -8.37 -9.35 -26.03
CA LEU A 242 -8.30 -10.49 -25.10
C LEU A 242 -6.90 -10.65 -24.48
N ASP A 243 -5.85 -10.53 -25.30
CA ASP A 243 -4.46 -10.60 -24.81
C ASP A 243 -4.16 -9.46 -23.84
N MET A 244 -4.66 -8.25 -24.11
CA MET A 244 -4.47 -7.09 -23.24
C MET A 244 -5.26 -7.19 -21.94
N LEU A 245 -6.44 -7.81 -21.97
CA LEU A 245 -7.21 -8.14 -20.77
C LEU A 245 -6.40 -9.06 -19.84
N HIS A 246 -5.83 -10.14 -20.39
CA HIS A 246 -5.04 -11.10 -19.61
C HIS A 246 -3.74 -10.47 -19.10
N LEU A 247 -3.02 -9.72 -19.94
CA LEU A 247 -1.83 -8.99 -19.54
C LEU A 247 -2.13 -7.97 -18.43
N SER A 248 -3.16 -7.15 -18.60
CA SER A 248 -3.53 -6.12 -17.61
C SER A 248 -3.95 -6.72 -16.28
N ARG A 249 -4.67 -7.86 -16.32
CA ARG A 249 -5.03 -8.61 -15.11
C ARG A 249 -3.78 -9.10 -14.38
N LYS A 250 -2.81 -9.64 -15.12
CA LYS A 250 -1.54 -10.13 -14.56
C LYS A 250 -0.70 -9.00 -13.96
N LEU A 251 -0.62 -7.85 -14.62
CA LEU A 251 0.08 -6.67 -14.11
C LEU A 251 -0.58 -6.12 -12.83
N ALA A 252 -1.91 -6.17 -12.74
CA ALA A 252 -2.67 -5.69 -11.58
C ALA A 252 -2.62 -6.62 -10.35
N GLU A 253 -2.31 -7.90 -10.55
CA GLU A 253 -2.26 -8.90 -9.48
C GLU A 253 -0.99 -8.72 -8.64
N ILE A 254 -1.16 -8.61 -7.32
CA ILE A 254 -0.05 -8.55 -6.37
C ILE A 254 0.58 -9.94 -6.25
N HIS A 255 1.90 -10.00 -6.38
CA HIS A 255 2.64 -11.26 -6.30
C HIS A 255 2.96 -11.60 -4.84
N CYS A 256 2.24 -12.55 -4.26
CA CYS A 256 2.38 -12.95 -2.84
C CYS A 256 3.41 -14.07 -2.60
N ALA A 257 4.46 -14.17 -3.42
CA ALA A 257 5.53 -15.16 -3.26
C ALA A 257 6.91 -14.55 -3.49
N VAL A 258 7.16 -13.41 -2.85
CA VAL A 258 8.46 -12.73 -2.83
C VAL A 258 9.41 -13.47 -1.87
N PRO A 259 10.72 -13.61 -2.18
CA PRO A 259 11.69 -14.24 -1.29
C PRO A 259 12.10 -13.33 -0.12
N VAL A 260 11.14 -12.95 0.73
CA VAL A 260 11.33 -12.15 1.95
C VAL A 260 10.97 -12.95 3.19
N ALA A 261 11.62 -12.63 4.32
CA ALA A 261 11.29 -13.16 5.64
C ALA A 261 11.43 -12.05 6.69
N CYS A 262 10.43 -11.89 7.56
CA CYS A 262 10.53 -11.17 8.84
C CYS A 262 10.22 -12.22 9.90
N ALA A 263 11.13 -12.43 10.84
CA ALA A 263 10.83 -13.28 11.99
C ALA A 263 9.92 -12.49 12.95
N LEU A 264 8.87 -13.12 13.47
CA LEU A 264 7.83 -12.39 14.20
C LEU A 264 8.38 -11.63 15.43
N ASP A 265 9.40 -12.17 16.09
CA ASP A 265 10.05 -11.60 17.27
C ASP A 265 10.70 -10.24 17.00
N ILE A 266 11.26 -10.02 15.82
CA ILE A 266 11.86 -8.73 15.44
C ILE A 266 10.82 -7.71 14.98
N CYS A 267 9.59 -8.15 14.70
CA CYS A 267 8.53 -7.26 14.25
C CYS A 267 7.71 -6.70 15.46
N GLU A 268 7.99 -7.09 16.72
CA GLU A 268 7.30 -6.57 17.93
C GLU A 268 7.51 -5.05 18.09
N LEU A 269 6.42 -4.30 18.30
CA LEU A 269 6.49 -2.85 18.47
C LEU A 269 6.98 -2.50 19.87
N ARG A 270 8.30 -2.35 20.01
CA ARG A 270 8.94 -1.92 21.25
C ARG A 270 9.91 -0.78 20.99
N LEU A 271 9.53 0.42 21.40
CA LEU A 271 10.38 1.60 21.26
C LEU A 271 11.48 1.62 22.32
N ASP A 272 12.68 2.02 21.90
CA ASP A 272 13.77 2.45 22.78
C ASP A 272 13.74 4.00 22.85
N PRO A 273 13.28 4.61 23.97
CA PRO A 273 13.12 6.05 24.06
C PRO A 273 14.38 6.84 23.75
N ASP A 274 15.56 6.33 24.14
CA ASP A 274 16.84 7.02 23.93
C ASP A 274 17.19 7.03 22.45
N MET A 275 17.10 5.87 21.78
CA MET A 275 17.34 5.78 20.33
C MET A 275 16.40 6.65 19.51
N VAL A 276 15.11 6.66 19.86
CA VAL A 276 14.10 7.48 19.17
C VAL A 276 14.39 8.97 19.37
N MET A 277 14.65 9.38 20.62
CA MET A 277 14.92 10.79 20.93
C MET A 277 16.22 11.28 20.29
N ASP A 278 17.28 10.48 20.29
CA ASP A 278 18.54 10.80 19.63
C ASP A 278 18.34 11.01 18.13
N LYS A 279 17.61 10.12 17.46
CA LYS A 279 17.33 10.26 16.02
C LYS A 279 16.49 11.51 15.73
N PHE A 280 15.45 11.77 16.53
CA PHE A 280 14.63 12.96 16.34
C PHE A 280 15.38 14.25 16.68
N GLU A 281 16.31 14.24 17.62
CA GLU A 281 17.18 15.38 17.89
C GLU A 281 18.08 15.70 16.68
N GLN A 282 18.71 14.68 16.09
CA GLN A 282 19.54 14.83 14.88
C GLN A 282 18.77 15.44 13.71
N LEU A 283 17.46 15.15 13.61
CA LEU A 283 16.59 15.68 12.55
C LEU A 283 15.85 16.96 12.95
N GLU A 284 16.18 17.52 14.10
CA GLU A 284 15.55 18.72 14.68
C GLU A 284 14.04 18.56 14.85
N MET A 285 13.54 17.36 15.18
CA MET A 285 12.13 16.98 15.30
C MET A 285 11.70 16.57 16.71
N LYS A 286 12.35 17.08 17.77
CA LYS A 286 12.08 16.68 19.17
C LYS A 286 10.59 16.70 19.56
N SER A 287 9.78 17.58 18.96
CA SER A 287 8.34 17.63 19.18
C SER A 287 7.61 16.32 18.85
N LEU A 288 8.10 15.52 17.91
CA LEU A 288 7.54 14.20 17.60
C LEU A 288 7.76 13.22 18.76
N GLY A 289 8.95 13.23 19.37
CA GLY A 289 9.24 12.37 20.52
C GLY A 289 8.34 12.68 21.71
N SER A 290 8.10 13.96 22.00
CA SER A 290 7.13 14.37 23.03
C SER A 290 5.72 13.92 22.70
N TRP A 291 5.29 14.06 21.44
CA TRP A 291 3.95 13.64 20.99
C TRP A 291 3.77 12.11 21.02
N MET A 292 4.84 11.36 20.72
CA MET A 292 4.86 9.90 20.84
C MET A 292 4.90 9.40 22.29
N GLY A 293 5.09 10.30 23.26
CA GLY A 293 5.19 9.94 24.67
C GLY A 293 6.52 9.30 25.07
N VAL A 294 7.57 9.48 24.24
CA VAL A 294 8.92 8.93 24.48
C VAL A 294 9.92 9.99 24.96
N ALA A 295 9.52 11.26 25.03
CA ALA A 295 10.38 12.30 25.59
C ALA A 295 10.59 12.08 27.10
N ILE A 296 11.85 11.90 27.48
CA ILE A 296 12.28 11.98 28.89
C ILE A 296 12.30 13.48 29.24
N GLY A 297 11.64 13.85 30.34
CA GLY A 297 11.53 15.23 30.81
C GLY A 297 12.87 15.85 31.21
#